data_AF-E1ZTZ2-F1
#
_entry.id   AF-E1ZTZ2-F1
#
_cell.length_a   1.000
_cell.length_b   1.000
_cell.length_c   1.000
_cell.angle_alpha   90.00
_cell.angle_beta   90.00
_cell.angle_gamma   90.00
#
_symmetry.space_group_name_H-M   'P 1'
#
loop_
_entity.id
_entity.type
_entity.pdbx_description
1 polymer ?
#
loop_
_entity_poly.entity_id
_entity_poly.type
_entity_poly.pdbx_seq_one_letter_code
_entity_poly.pdbx_strand_id
1 'polypeptide(L)'
;MRLEQPAALRRIALGAVELSLTPKDASKQKWPADLPGTVNQLAAAFEAYVGELAGSGMLQAEAAPAAKVKAVADAVWSKLNKGYSKDLQHAQHVYNFAALLLPGGMPGLKRQLDCAGVVTTSYALCHALSRRYQQHAELAAARMQISEDHCWIQLSNRSDRETTVEVTTDTAAKRGLPVSREAWEGWLYTGGHAVLCSPHAALAALVSSLNPAISGGKKGVSLETDSEELQAVQQRLLEVLAEVEPSALYPAALCALADLKEVAAQDALDAARDSGDAAQLAWLLQRRLGDSQELFERAIRLASGGRPATGATNGSIADSEGKAAQEGDGTADGRVYVALRIDDAGGCATVALCLNEPQPQPQPPPPPGQQQQESASNGTLAVAAAAGSRCERSLPGEPGWMWYCHSYLAAYLARRAQFLGSCGEQHWDAAMDTFASALQAASCGAAVLARYRFSPSTDEQLHNDVEGVLEEVCRDGLLALAKSQPGGQISDPAPLASLLLLWDGVCQLFAGKAKPSGWVALVLKAAKLFSPEAREAAAAAVEGRISSGPMVAARQLWRDLKPVPLKPLFESADVTGGDSGPGARAAKRQRR
;
A
#
# COMPACT_ATOMS: atom_id res chain seq x y z
N MET A 1 20.53 -0.43 -11.33
CA MET A 1 19.70 -1.55 -11.82
C MET A 1 19.34 -1.27 -13.28
N ARG A 2 19.60 -2.20 -14.23
CA ARG A 2 19.17 -2.06 -15.64
C ARG A 2 17.85 -2.78 -15.84
N LEU A 3 16.85 -2.15 -16.48
CA LEU A 3 15.55 -2.79 -16.74
C LEU A 3 15.65 -4.00 -17.70
N GLU A 4 16.70 -4.04 -18.53
CA GLU A 4 17.00 -5.13 -19.46
C GLU A 4 17.57 -6.39 -18.81
N GLN A 5 18.04 -6.30 -17.55
CA GLN A 5 18.59 -7.49 -16.89
C GLN A 5 17.48 -8.55 -16.68
N PRO A 6 17.83 -9.85 -16.83
CA PRO A 6 16.96 -10.95 -16.46
C PRO A 6 16.25 -10.68 -15.15
N ALA A 7 14.93 -10.85 -15.13
CA ALA A 7 14.11 -10.46 -13.99
C ALA A 7 14.52 -11.18 -12.68
N ALA A 8 15.18 -12.34 -12.77
CA ALA A 8 15.81 -13.01 -11.63
C ALA A 8 16.96 -12.20 -11.00
N LEU A 9 17.86 -11.59 -11.80
CA LEU A 9 18.98 -10.77 -11.28
C LEU A 9 18.46 -9.57 -10.48
N ARG A 10 17.41 -8.93 -10.99
CA ARG A 10 16.75 -7.80 -10.33
C ARG A 10 16.21 -8.17 -8.95
N ARG A 11 15.53 -9.31 -8.85
CA ARG A 11 14.95 -9.84 -7.60
C ARG A 11 15.99 -10.26 -6.58
N ILE A 12 17.12 -10.79 -7.06
CA ILE A 12 18.24 -11.18 -6.20
C ILE A 12 18.96 -9.94 -5.66
N ALA A 13 19.16 -8.91 -6.49
CA ALA A 13 19.84 -7.69 -6.08
C ALA A 13 19.10 -6.94 -4.95
N LEU A 14 17.76 -6.84 -5.03
CA LEU A 14 16.97 -6.17 -3.99
C LEU A 14 17.13 -6.84 -2.62
N GLY A 15 16.98 -8.17 -2.55
CA GLY A 15 17.16 -8.90 -1.29
C GLY A 15 18.60 -8.87 -0.76
N ALA A 16 19.60 -8.82 -1.65
CA ALA A 16 21.00 -8.66 -1.23
C ALA A 16 21.27 -7.31 -0.55
N VAL A 17 20.68 -6.24 -1.10
CA VAL A 17 20.79 -4.90 -0.52
C VAL A 17 20.04 -4.83 0.80
N GLU A 18 18.78 -5.27 0.84
CA GLU A 18 17.96 -5.26 2.05
C GLU A 18 18.65 -5.96 3.23
N LEU A 19 19.07 -7.21 3.06
CA LEU A 19 19.71 -7.98 4.14
C LEU A 19 21.07 -7.43 4.58
N SER A 20 21.71 -6.59 3.77
CA SER A 20 22.98 -5.94 4.15
C SER A 20 22.77 -4.65 4.93
N LEU A 21 21.59 -4.04 4.82
CA LEU A 21 21.25 -2.76 5.47
C LEU A 21 20.35 -2.93 6.71
N THR A 22 19.69 -4.08 6.87
CA THR A 22 18.82 -4.37 8.03
C THR A 22 19.40 -5.26 9.15
N PRO A 23 20.72 -5.61 9.23
CA PRO A 23 21.24 -6.30 10.41
C PRO A 23 21.03 -5.52 11.71
N LYS A 24 20.74 -6.22 12.82
CA LYS A 24 20.65 -5.65 14.20
C LYS A 24 21.87 -4.84 14.62
N ASP A 25 23.03 -5.32 14.18
CA ASP A 25 24.32 -4.78 14.55
C ASP A 25 24.66 -3.67 13.55
N ALA A 26 24.50 -2.41 13.97
CA ALA A 26 24.75 -1.25 13.12
C ALA A 26 26.16 -1.26 12.49
N SER A 27 27.16 -1.86 13.15
CA SER A 27 28.51 -1.98 12.58
C SER A 27 28.58 -2.90 11.34
N LYS A 28 27.55 -3.72 11.13
CA LYS A 28 27.39 -4.62 9.99
C LYS A 28 26.46 -4.08 8.91
N GLN A 29 25.75 -3.00 9.18
CA GLN A 29 24.92 -2.31 8.18
C GLN A 29 25.85 -1.63 7.19
N LYS A 30 26.07 -2.27 6.04
CA LYS A 30 27.00 -1.78 5.02
C LYS A 30 26.46 -2.13 3.65
N TRP A 31 26.70 -1.24 2.71
CA TRP A 31 26.44 -1.55 1.32
C TRP A 31 27.21 -2.82 0.90
N PRO A 32 26.59 -3.73 0.12
CA PRO A 32 27.29 -4.94 -0.31
C PRO A 32 28.52 -4.60 -1.16
N ALA A 33 29.72 -4.93 -0.66
CA ALA A 33 30.99 -4.56 -1.28
C ALA A 33 31.16 -5.13 -2.71
N ASP A 34 30.69 -6.36 -2.94
CA ASP A 34 30.62 -6.99 -4.27
C ASP A 34 29.18 -7.45 -4.57
N LEU A 35 28.28 -6.47 -4.71
CA LEU A 35 26.91 -6.73 -5.13
C LEU A 35 26.84 -7.50 -6.46
N PRO A 36 27.58 -7.11 -7.53
CA PRO A 36 27.51 -7.82 -8.80
C PRO A 36 27.95 -9.28 -8.70
N GLY A 37 29.06 -9.58 -8.03
CA GLY A 37 29.55 -10.95 -7.84
C GLY A 37 28.56 -11.80 -7.05
N THR A 38 28.03 -11.27 -5.95
CA THR A 38 27.00 -11.94 -5.13
C THR A 38 25.76 -12.26 -5.95
N VAL A 39 25.25 -11.28 -6.70
CA VAL A 39 24.06 -11.45 -7.55
C VAL A 39 24.31 -12.49 -8.64
N ASN A 40 25.48 -12.45 -9.29
CA ASN A 40 25.83 -13.41 -10.34
C ASN A 40 25.96 -14.85 -9.81
N GLN A 41 26.56 -15.04 -8.64
CA GLN A 41 26.68 -16.35 -8.00
C GLN A 41 25.30 -16.95 -7.68
N LEU A 42 24.44 -16.15 -7.05
CA LEU A 42 23.09 -16.57 -6.69
C LEU A 42 22.21 -16.82 -7.92
N ALA A 43 22.37 -16.00 -8.97
CA ALA A 43 21.68 -16.21 -10.23
C ALA A 43 22.13 -17.50 -10.89
N ALA A 44 23.44 -17.81 -10.91
CA ALA A 44 23.92 -19.08 -11.44
C ALA A 44 23.34 -20.28 -10.68
N ALA A 45 23.24 -20.21 -9.36
CA ALA A 45 22.60 -21.24 -8.55
C ALA A 45 21.10 -21.39 -8.85
N PHE A 46 20.39 -20.27 -8.99
CA PHE A 46 18.98 -20.27 -9.40
C PHE A 46 18.79 -20.89 -10.79
N GLU A 47 19.62 -20.52 -11.76
CA GLU A 47 19.55 -21.03 -13.13
C GLU A 47 19.87 -22.53 -13.22
N ALA A 48 20.86 -23.02 -12.45
CA ALA A 48 21.12 -24.45 -12.34
C ALA A 48 19.88 -25.20 -11.82
N TYR A 49 19.22 -24.66 -10.79
CA TYR A 49 18.00 -25.24 -10.24
C TYR A 49 16.81 -25.19 -11.22
N VAL A 50 16.68 -24.14 -12.03
CA VAL A 50 15.69 -24.09 -13.12
C VAL A 50 15.91 -25.26 -14.08
N GLY A 51 17.17 -25.56 -14.45
CA GLY A 51 17.50 -26.69 -15.31
C GLY A 51 17.17 -28.05 -14.69
N GLU A 52 17.49 -28.25 -13.41
CA GLU A 52 17.10 -29.44 -12.66
C GLU A 52 15.58 -29.63 -12.62
N LEU A 53 14.85 -28.55 -12.33
CA LEU A 53 13.39 -28.57 -12.24
C LEU A 53 12.75 -28.85 -13.60
N ALA A 54 13.28 -28.28 -14.68
CA ALA A 54 12.80 -28.49 -16.05
C ALA A 54 12.86 -29.97 -16.49
N GLY A 55 13.87 -30.71 -16.01
CA GLY A 55 14.07 -32.13 -16.24
C GLY A 55 13.37 -33.05 -15.22
N SER A 56 12.74 -32.49 -14.19
CA SER A 56 12.16 -33.29 -13.11
C SER A 56 10.91 -34.05 -13.57
N GLY A 57 10.77 -35.31 -13.15
CA GLY A 57 9.58 -36.12 -13.44
C GLY A 57 8.29 -35.50 -12.89
N MET A 58 8.38 -34.77 -11.78
CA MET A 58 7.24 -34.04 -11.18
C MET A 58 6.69 -32.97 -12.12
N LEU A 59 7.54 -32.23 -12.82
CA LEU A 59 7.08 -31.19 -13.75
C LEU A 59 6.73 -31.78 -15.13
N GLN A 60 7.46 -32.81 -15.58
CA GLN A 60 7.22 -33.45 -16.89
C GLN A 60 5.93 -34.26 -16.94
N ALA A 61 5.47 -34.80 -15.80
CA ALA A 61 4.23 -35.58 -15.74
C ALA A 61 2.96 -34.72 -15.89
N GLU A 62 3.05 -33.41 -15.66
CA GLU A 62 1.90 -32.51 -15.64
C GLU A 62 1.66 -31.89 -17.01
N ALA A 63 0.44 -32.04 -17.55
CA ALA A 63 0.05 -31.41 -18.81
C ALA A 63 -0.66 -30.06 -18.59
N ALA A 64 -1.42 -29.93 -17.50
CA ALA A 64 -2.21 -28.74 -17.23
C ALA A 64 -1.34 -27.60 -16.67
N PRO A 65 -1.47 -26.35 -17.18
CA PRO A 65 -0.69 -25.21 -16.69
C PRO A 65 -0.80 -24.99 -15.18
N ALA A 66 -1.99 -25.15 -14.58
CA ALA A 66 -2.19 -25.02 -13.13
C ALA A 66 -1.45 -26.11 -12.34
N ALA A 67 -1.44 -27.34 -12.84
CA ALA A 67 -0.73 -28.45 -12.21
C ALA A 67 0.79 -28.27 -12.31
N LYS A 68 1.30 -27.71 -13.43
CA LYS A 68 2.70 -27.30 -13.54
C LYS A 68 3.08 -26.17 -12.58
N VAL A 69 2.24 -25.14 -12.43
CA VAL A 69 2.46 -24.10 -11.41
C VAL A 69 2.47 -24.69 -10.00
N LYS A 70 1.56 -25.63 -9.71
CA LYS A 70 1.56 -26.37 -8.44
C LYS A 70 2.87 -27.13 -8.24
N ALA A 71 3.35 -27.86 -9.26
CA ALA A 71 4.63 -28.57 -9.20
C ALA A 71 5.80 -27.62 -8.94
N VAL A 72 5.82 -26.45 -9.58
CA VAL A 72 6.81 -25.40 -9.31
C VAL A 72 6.72 -24.91 -7.85
N ALA A 73 5.52 -24.64 -7.34
CA ALA A 73 5.32 -24.22 -5.95
C ALA A 73 5.75 -25.31 -4.96
N ASP A 74 5.38 -26.57 -5.21
CA ASP A 74 5.80 -27.71 -4.40
C ASP A 74 7.34 -27.85 -4.38
N ALA A 75 8.00 -27.59 -5.51
CA ALA A 75 9.46 -27.56 -5.60
C ALA A 75 10.05 -26.46 -4.70
N VAL A 76 9.48 -25.26 -4.69
CA VAL A 76 9.88 -24.17 -3.78
C VAL A 76 9.70 -24.60 -2.32
N TRP A 77 8.50 -25.07 -1.97
CA TRP A 77 8.17 -25.53 -0.62
C TRP A 77 9.08 -26.65 -0.13
N SER A 78 9.54 -27.55 -1.02
CA SER A 78 10.46 -28.63 -0.67
C SER A 78 11.82 -28.14 -0.14
N LYS A 79 12.19 -26.88 -0.40
CA LYS A 79 13.44 -26.26 0.05
C LYS A 79 13.29 -25.50 1.38
N LEU A 80 12.06 -25.30 1.86
CA LEU A 80 11.77 -24.51 3.06
C LEU A 80 11.64 -25.40 4.30
N ASN A 81 11.89 -24.83 5.48
CA ASN A 81 11.74 -25.50 6.77
C ASN A 81 10.27 -25.80 7.09
N LYS A 82 10.02 -26.89 7.83
CA LYS A 82 8.72 -27.17 8.45
C LYS A 82 8.43 -26.12 9.54
N GLY A 83 7.35 -25.36 9.39
CA GLY A 83 7.03 -24.21 10.27
C GLY A 83 7.01 -22.91 9.47
N TYR A 84 6.04 -22.79 8.57
CA TYR A 84 5.82 -21.60 7.76
C TYR A 84 5.35 -20.43 8.62
N SER A 85 5.89 -19.25 8.35
CA SER A 85 5.44 -17.99 8.92
C SER A 85 5.08 -17.07 7.76
N LYS A 86 3.80 -16.73 7.63
CA LYS A 86 3.31 -15.90 6.52
C LYS A 86 3.86 -14.47 6.55
N ASP A 87 4.22 -13.97 7.74
CA ASP A 87 4.65 -12.58 7.98
C ASP A 87 6.13 -12.49 8.41
N LEU A 88 6.99 -13.35 7.85
CA LEU A 88 8.41 -13.33 8.19
C LEU A 88 9.11 -12.12 7.54
N GLN A 89 9.67 -11.23 8.36
CA GLN A 89 10.47 -10.11 7.88
C GLN A 89 11.68 -10.56 7.03
N HIS A 90 12.00 -9.78 5.99
CA HIS A 90 13.11 -9.98 5.07
C HIS A 90 13.13 -11.35 4.36
N ALA A 91 11.96 -11.90 4.04
CA ALA A 91 11.78 -13.22 3.43
C ALA A 91 11.00 -13.21 2.10
N GLN A 92 10.80 -12.03 1.51
CA GLN A 92 9.97 -11.75 0.33
C GLN A 92 10.71 -11.82 -1.01
N HIS A 93 12.05 -11.86 -0.99
CA HIS A 93 12.86 -11.79 -2.22
C HIS A 93 13.31 -13.16 -2.72
N VAL A 94 13.46 -13.29 -4.05
CA VAL A 94 14.08 -14.48 -4.69
C VAL A 94 15.51 -14.70 -4.20
N TYR A 95 16.18 -13.64 -3.73
CA TYR A 95 17.47 -13.72 -3.04
C TYR A 95 17.46 -14.82 -1.97
N ASN A 96 16.44 -14.84 -1.10
CA ASN A 96 16.38 -15.75 0.03
C ASN A 96 16.37 -17.19 -0.48
N PHE A 97 15.55 -17.48 -1.49
CA PHE A 97 15.47 -18.79 -2.12
C PHE A 97 16.78 -19.19 -2.82
N ALA A 98 17.35 -18.29 -3.63
CA ALA A 98 18.59 -18.55 -4.38
C ALA A 98 19.76 -18.85 -3.44
N ALA A 99 19.83 -18.16 -2.30
CA ALA A 99 20.81 -18.42 -1.25
C ALA A 99 20.66 -19.82 -0.62
N LEU A 100 19.46 -20.40 -0.58
CA LEU A 100 19.24 -21.77 -0.09
C LEU A 100 19.79 -22.84 -1.05
N LEU A 101 19.96 -22.49 -2.33
CA LEU A 101 20.44 -23.38 -3.38
C LEU A 101 21.97 -23.52 -3.37
N LEU A 102 22.69 -22.61 -2.72
CA LEU A 102 24.15 -22.71 -2.60
C LEU A 102 24.57 -23.90 -1.73
N PRO A 103 25.68 -24.60 -2.07
CA PRO A 103 26.26 -25.60 -1.20
C PRO A 103 26.60 -25.01 0.17
N GLY A 104 26.04 -25.59 1.24
CA GLY A 104 26.20 -25.06 2.61
C GLY A 104 25.25 -23.91 2.98
N GLY A 105 24.50 -23.36 2.01
CA GLY A 105 23.63 -22.20 2.19
C GLY A 105 24.39 -20.90 2.48
N MET A 106 23.65 -19.83 2.78
CA MET A 106 24.20 -18.57 3.26
C MET A 106 24.12 -18.46 4.78
N PRO A 107 25.22 -18.16 5.49
CA PRO A 107 25.20 -17.98 6.94
C PRO A 107 24.19 -16.93 7.38
N GLY A 108 23.45 -17.21 8.46
CA GLY A 108 22.50 -16.27 9.05
C GLY A 108 21.13 -16.20 8.34
N LEU A 109 20.98 -16.84 7.18
CA LEU A 109 19.72 -16.84 6.45
C LEU A 109 18.83 -18.03 6.87
N LYS A 110 17.58 -17.76 7.19
CA LYS A 110 16.58 -18.81 7.47
C LYS A 110 16.17 -19.47 6.15
N ARG A 111 15.93 -20.79 6.18
CA ARG A 111 15.31 -21.54 5.08
C ARG A 111 13.79 -21.30 5.04
N GLN A 112 13.38 -20.05 4.89
CA GLN A 112 11.99 -19.62 4.92
C GLN A 112 11.76 -18.52 3.90
N LEU A 113 10.54 -18.47 3.39
CA LEU A 113 9.96 -17.38 2.61
C LEU A 113 8.64 -16.99 3.28
N ASP A 114 8.26 -15.72 3.16
CA ASP A 114 6.93 -15.25 3.54
C ASP A 114 5.91 -15.54 2.41
N CYS A 115 4.67 -15.06 2.55
CA CYS A 115 3.64 -15.23 1.51
C CYS A 115 4.09 -14.70 0.14
N ALA A 116 4.54 -13.44 0.09
CA ALA A 116 4.98 -12.80 -1.14
C ALA A 116 6.21 -13.46 -1.76
N GLY A 117 7.15 -13.95 -0.95
CA GLY A 117 8.37 -14.62 -1.37
C GLY A 117 8.09 -15.95 -2.07
N VAL A 118 7.12 -16.72 -1.59
CA VAL A 118 6.69 -17.97 -2.26
C VAL A 118 6.08 -17.67 -3.62
N VAL A 119 5.20 -16.68 -3.73
CA VAL A 119 4.58 -16.30 -5.03
C VAL A 119 5.62 -15.77 -5.99
N THR A 120 6.46 -14.83 -5.54
CA THR A 120 7.49 -14.21 -6.37
C THR A 120 8.47 -15.25 -6.89
N THR A 121 8.90 -16.17 -6.05
CA THR A 121 9.82 -17.26 -6.44
C THR A 121 9.15 -18.20 -7.44
N SER A 122 7.90 -18.59 -7.19
CA SER A 122 7.13 -19.46 -8.09
C SER A 122 6.93 -18.79 -9.46
N TYR A 123 6.57 -17.51 -9.49
CA TYR A 123 6.45 -16.70 -10.70
C TYR A 123 7.79 -16.60 -11.45
N ALA A 124 8.90 -16.34 -10.74
CA ALA A 124 10.23 -16.25 -11.34
C ALA A 124 10.66 -17.58 -11.99
N LEU A 125 10.38 -18.72 -11.33
CA LEU A 125 10.64 -20.05 -11.87
C LEU A 125 9.78 -20.33 -13.11
N CYS A 126 8.46 -20.05 -13.08
CA CYS A 126 7.58 -20.23 -14.23
C CYS A 126 8.05 -19.43 -15.46
N HIS A 127 8.45 -18.17 -15.23
CA HIS A 127 8.97 -17.30 -16.29
C HIS A 127 10.34 -17.77 -16.82
N ALA A 128 11.23 -18.27 -15.96
CA ALA A 128 12.51 -18.82 -16.37
C ALA A 128 12.35 -20.12 -17.17
N LEU A 129 11.46 -21.01 -16.72
CA LEU A 129 11.15 -22.29 -17.37
C LEU A 129 10.57 -22.06 -18.77
N SER A 130 9.52 -21.25 -18.90
CA SER A 130 8.86 -20.99 -20.19
C SER A 130 9.75 -20.33 -21.24
N ARG A 131 10.70 -19.49 -20.82
CA ARG A 131 11.65 -18.84 -21.74
C ARG A 131 12.76 -19.74 -22.23
N ARG A 132 13.18 -20.73 -21.44
CA ARG A 132 14.37 -21.53 -21.72
C ARG A 132 14.06 -22.94 -22.20
N TYR A 133 12.91 -23.47 -21.83
CA TYR A 133 12.53 -24.85 -22.08
C TYR A 133 11.19 -24.87 -22.81
N GLN A 134 11.23 -25.13 -24.12
CA GLN A 134 10.04 -25.07 -24.98
C GLN A 134 8.93 -26.02 -24.53
N GLN A 135 9.26 -27.16 -23.90
CA GLN A 135 8.26 -28.07 -23.32
C GLN A 135 7.43 -27.48 -22.16
N HIS A 136 7.81 -26.30 -21.66
CA HIS A 136 7.16 -25.59 -20.57
C HIS A 136 6.66 -24.18 -20.99
N ALA A 137 6.47 -23.95 -22.29
CA ALA A 137 6.11 -22.65 -22.84
C ALA A 137 4.77 -22.11 -22.29
N GLU A 138 3.83 -22.98 -21.92
CA GLU A 138 2.55 -22.60 -21.32
C GLU A 138 2.68 -21.89 -19.97
N LEU A 139 3.79 -22.08 -19.24
CA LEU A 139 4.08 -21.32 -18.02
C LEU A 139 4.32 -19.83 -18.30
N ALA A 140 4.47 -19.41 -19.56
CA ALA A 140 4.54 -17.99 -19.94
C ALA A 140 3.24 -17.23 -19.64
N ALA A 141 2.12 -17.93 -19.44
CA ALA A 141 0.85 -17.35 -19.05
C ALA A 141 0.80 -16.93 -17.57
N ALA A 142 1.69 -17.47 -16.72
CA ALA A 142 1.70 -17.17 -15.29
C ALA A 142 1.94 -15.67 -15.04
N ARG A 143 1.09 -15.06 -14.21
CA ARG A 143 1.20 -13.69 -13.73
C ARG A 143 1.02 -13.67 -12.23
N MET A 144 1.63 -12.71 -11.56
CA MET A 144 1.30 -12.43 -10.16
C MET A 144 -0.03 -11.69 -10.12
N GLN A 145 -0.87 -12.05 -9.16
CA GLN A 145 -2.04 -11.27 -8.81
C GLN A 145 -1.94 -10.91 -7.32
N ILE A 146 -2.17 -9.63 -7.00
CA ILE A 146 -1.88 -9.05 -5.69
C ILE A 146 -3.12 -8.31 -5.19
N SER A 147 -3.63 -8.73 -4.04
CA SER A 147 -4.64 -8.01 -3.27
C SER A 147 -3.98 -7.11 -2.22
N GLU A 148 -4.76 -6.58 -1.30
CA GLU A 148 -4.25 -5.74 -0.21
C GLU A 148 -3.44 -6.55 0.83
N ASP A 149 -3.72 -7.85 1.00
CA ASP A 149 -3.11 -8.67 2.06
C ASP A 149 -2.67 -10.08 1.58
N HIS A 150 -2.82 -10.36 0.29
CA HIS A 150 -2.50 -11.67 -0.28
C HIS A 150 -1.99 -11.58 -1.71
N CYS A 151 -1.32 -12.63 -2.16
CA CYS A 151 -0.95 -12.77 -3.56
C CYS A 151 -0.93 -14.23 -4.00
N TRP A 152 -1.16 -14.45 -5.30
CA TRP A 152 -1.24 -15.76 -5.92
C TRP A 152 -0.82 -15.70 -7.40
N ILE A 153 -0.93 -16.82 -8.11
CA ILE A 153 -0.65 -16.89 -9.55
C ILE A 153 -1.94 -16.91 -10.35
N GLN A 154 -2.00 -16.12 -11.42
CA GLN A 154 -3.08 -16.10 -12.40
C GLN A 154 -2.58 -16.62 -13.75
N LEU A 155 -3.36 -17.48 -14.40
CA LEU A 155 -3.00 -18.10 -15.69
C LEU A 155 -3.72 -17.47 -16.89
N SER A 156 -4.47 -16.40 -16.68
CA SER A 156 -5.16 -15.65 -17.72
C SER A 156 -4.76 -14.17 -17.71
N ASN A 157 -5.01 -13.49 -18.83
CA ASN A 157 -4.76 -12.04 -18.95
C ASN A 157 -5.89 -11.18 -18.37
N ARG A 158 -6.79 -11.78 -17.57
CA ARG A 158 -7.91 -11.12 -16.91
C ARG A 158 -7.99 -11.62 -15.47
N SER A 159 -8.65 -10.88 -14.59
CA SER A 159 -9.00 -11.41 -13.27
C SER A 159 -10.17 -12.37 -13.42
N ASP A 160 -9.92 -13.67 -13.24
CA ASP A 160 -10.89 -14.75 -13.33
C ASP A 160 -10.54 -15.80 -12.29
N ARG A 161 -11.52 -16.11 -11.42
CA ARG A 161 -11.38 -17.05 -10.31
C ARG A 161 -10.92 -18.43 -10.78
N GLU A 162 -11.45 -18.93 -11.89
CA GLU A 162 -11.17 -20.33 -12.32
C GLU A 162 -9.74 -20.55 -12.79
N THR A 163 -9.04 -19.48 -13.20
CA THR A 163 -7.65 -19.56 -13.66
C THR A 163 -6.64 -19.19 -12.58
N THR A 164 -7.11 -18.97 -11.35
CA THR A 164 -6.25 -18.71 -10.20
C THR A 164 -5.57 -20.00 -9.75
N VAL A 165 -4.38 -19.84 -9.18
CA VAL A 165 -3.60 -20.94 -8.62
C VAL A 165 -3.04 -20.51 -7.27
N GLU A 166 -3.56 -21.10 -6.20
CA GLU A 166 -3.02 -20.93 -4.85
C GLU A 166 -1.64 -21.59 -4.72
N VAL A 167 -0.66 -20.86 -4.19
CA VAL A 167 0.73 -21.36 -4.05
C VAL A 167 1.32 -21.19 -2.66
N THR A 168 0.73 -20.34 -1.81
CA THR A 168 1.31 -19.93 -0.51
C THR A 168 0.71 -20.65 0.69
N THR A 169 -0.29 -21.51 0.47
CA THR A 169 -0.86 -22.33 1.54
C THR A 169 0.12 -23.41 2.01
N ASP A 170 0.26 -23.50 3.33
CA ASP A 170 1.05 -24.52 4.05
C ASP A 170 0.48 -25.94 3.86
N THR A 171 -0.80 -26.05 3.53
CA THR A 171 -1.44 -27.30 3.14
C THR A 171 -1.19 -27.59 1.67
N ALA A 172 -0.34 -28.59 1.40
CA ALA A 172 -0.05 -29.06 0.03
C ALA A 172 -1.31 -29.45 -0.77
N ALA A 173 -2.39 -29.81 -0.09
CA ALA A 173 -3.67 -30.16 -0.70
C ALA A 173 -4.44 -28.96 -1.29
N LYS A 174 -4.23 -27.75 -0.75
CA LYS A 174 -4.88 -26.53 -1.27
C LYS A 174 -4.04 -25.84 -2.35
N ARG A 175 -2.75 -26.14 -2.46
CA ARG A 175 -1.89 -25.62 -3.53
C ARG A 175 -2.35 -26.16 -4.88
N GLY A 176 -2.32 -25.30 -5.89
CA GLY A 176 -2.74 -25.64 -7.25
C GLY A 176 -4.24 -25.51 -7.50
N LEU A 177 -5.04 -25.30 -6.46
CA LEU A 177 -6.48 -25.14 -6.60
C LEU A 177 -6.83 -23.68 -6.91
N PRO A 178 -7.92 -23.45 -7.66
CA PRO A 178 -8.54 -22.14 -7.75
C PRO A 178 -9.02 -21.66 -6.38
N VAL A 179 -9.04 -20.34 -6.22
CA VAL A 179 -9.65 -19.69 -5.06
C VAL A 179 -11.12 -20.09 -4.97
N SER A 180 -11.58 -20.41 -3.76
CA SER A 180 -12.99 -20.75 -3.52
C SER A 180 -13.88 -19.53 -3.79
N ARG A 181 -15.13 -19.76 -4.18
CA ARG A 181 -16.08 -18.66 -4.45
C ARG A 181 -16.24 -17.71 -3.26
N GLU A 182 -16.41 -18.27 -2.07
CA GLU A 182 -16.57 -17.51 -0.83
C GLU A 182 -15.35 -16.64 -0.53
N ALA A 183 -14.14 -17.18 -0.70
CA ALA A 183 -12.91 -16.42 -0.48
C ALA A 183 -12.73 -15.33 -1.54
N TRP A 184 -13.04 -15.62 -2.81
CA TRP A 184 -12.93 -14.68 -3.93
C TRP A 184 -13.76 -13.40 -3.73
N GLU A 185 -14.94 -13.52 -3.14
CA GLU A 185 -15.85 -12.40 -2.84
C GLU A 185 -15.41 -11.61 -1.58
N GLY A 186 -14.48 -12.16 -0.79
CA GLY A 186 -13.95 -11.54 0.43
C GLY A 186 -12.88 -10.47 0.19
N TRP A 187 -12.53 -9.75 1.26
CA TRP A 187 -11.53 -8.68 1.21
C TRP A 187 -10.12 -9.20 0.89
N LEU A 188 -9.75 -10.38 1.41
CA LEU A 188 -8.45 -11.01 1.13
C LEU A 188 -8.15 -11.15 -0.37
N TYR A 189 -9.18 -11.26 -1.22
CA TYR A 189 -9.06 -11.34 -2.68
C TYR A 189 -9.65 -10.12 -3.40
N THR A 190 -9.93 -9.05 -2.65
CA THR A 190 -10.45 -7.77 -3.13
C THR A 190 -11.74 -7.92 -3.94
N GLY A 191 -12.60 -8.87 -3.55
CA GLY A 191 -13.84 -9.16 -4.28
C GLY A 191 -13.61 -9.54 -5.76
N GLY A 192 -12.45 -10.10 -6.08
CA GLY A 192 -12.03 -10.42 -7.44
C GLY A 192 -11.39 -9.27 -8.23
N HIS A 193 -11.16 -8.12 -7.60
CA HIS A 193 -10.61 -6.90 -8.21
C HIS A 193 -9.13 -6.66 -7.84
N ALA A 194 -8.46 -7.71 -7.35
CA ALA A 194 -7.02 -7.68 -7.08
C ALA A 194 -6.20 -7.36 -8.34
N VAL A 195 -5.07 -6.70 -8.15
CA VAL A 195 -4.21 -6.21 -9.23
C VAL A 195 -3.58 -7.38 -9.98
N LEU A 196 -3.92 -7.54 -11.26
CA LEU A 196 -3.21 -8.45 -12.15
C LEU A 196 -1.92 -7.77 -12.64
N CYS A 197 -0.77 -8.26 -12.18
CA CYS A 197 0.50 -7.60 -12.43
C CYS A 197 1.01 -7.84 -13.87
N SER A 198 1.34 -6.76 -14.56
CA SER A 198 2.33 -6.79 -15.64
C SER A 198 3.72 -7.17 -15.08
N PRO A 199 4.70 -7.54 -15.91
CA PRO A 199 6.07 -7.77 -15.44
C PRO A 199 6.68 -6.56 -14.71
N HIS A 200 6.32 -5.33 -15.11
CA HIS A 200 6.76 -4.11 -14.43
C HIS A 200 6.01 -3.86 -13.13
N ALA A 201 4.70 -4.15 -13.07
CA ALA A 201 3.95 -4.06 -11.81
C ALA A 201 4.43 -5.11 -10.79
N ALA A 202 4.82 -6.30 -11.24
CA ALA A 202 5.45 -7.30 -10.37
C ALA A 202 6.81 -6.81 -9.82
N LEU A 203 7.57 -6.02 -10.59
CA LEU A 203 8.77 -5.35 -10.09
C LEU A 203 8.42 -4.25 -9.08
N ALA A 204 7.40 -3.43 -9.38
CA ALA A 204 6.93 -2.41 -8.45
C ALA A 204 6.47 -3.01 -7.12
N ALA A 205 5.80 -4.16 -7.13
CA ALA A 205 5.43 -4.90 -5.92
C ALA A 205 6.64 -5.31 -5.10
N LEU A 206 7.71 -5.79 -5.74
CA LEU A 206 8.94 -6.19 -5.06
C LEU A 206 9.70 -5.01 -4.45
N VAL A 207 9.73 -3.87 -5.14
CA VAL A 207 10.30 -2.65 -4.60
C VAL A 207 9.46 -2.15 -3.43
N SER A 208 8.13 -2.14 -3.57
CA SER A 208 7.20 -1.74 -2.51
C SER A 208 7.28 -2.67 -1.29
N SER A 209 7.67 -3.93 -1.48
CA SER A 209 7.86 -4.89 -0.39
C SER A 209 9.26 -4.84 0.25
N LEU A 210 10.17 -3.96 -0.17
CA LEU A 210 11.41 -3.76 0.59
C LEU A 210 11.04 -3.40 2.03
N ASN A 211 11.71 -4.02 3.00
CA ASN A 211 11.40 -3.85 4.41
C ASN A 211 12.55 -3.13 5.13
N PRO A 212 12.43 -1.82 5.39
CA PRO A 212 13.42 -1.03 6.12
C PRO A 212 13.63 -1.41 7.58
N ALA A 213 12.68 -2.12 8.20
CA ALA A 213 12.73 -2.42 9.62
C ALA A 213 13.98 -3.21 9.98
N ILE A 214 14.79 -2.72 10.90
CA ILE A 214 15.97 -3.44 11.40
C ILE A 214 15.45 -4.53 12.34
N SER A 215 15.38 -5.76 11.81
CA SER A 215 14.92 -6.96 12.51
C SER A 215 15.47 -7.03 13.93
N GLY A 216 14.69 -6.79 15.00
CA GLY A 216 15.21 -7.09 16.35
C GLY A 216 14.72 -6.39 17.60
N GLY A 217 13.69 -5.55 17.57
CA GLY A 217 13.11 -5.00 18.80
C GLY A 217 12.77 -6.09 19.82
N LYS A 218 13.11 -5.89 21.10
CA LYS A 218 12.58 -6.74 22.17
C LYS A 218 11.06 -6.61 22.15
N LYS A 219 10.34 -7.73 22.32
CA LYS A 219 8.90 -7.71 22.65
C LYS A 219 8.68 -6.71 23.80
N GLY A 220 8.05 -5.57 23.54
CA GLY A 220 7.77 -4.54 24.53
C GLY A 220 8.70 -3.30 24.58
N VAL A 221 9.60 -3.10 23.60
CA VAL A 221 10.29 -1.80 23.42
C VAL A 221 10.04 -1.30 22.00
N SER A 222 9.16 -0.31 21.87
CA SER A 222 8.73 0.34 20.63
C SER A 222 9.71 1.45 20.21
N LEU A 223 10.91 1.06 19.79
CA LEU A 223 11.60 1.80 18.75
C LEU A 223 12.03 0.76 17.72
N GLU A 224 11.12 0.45 16.80
CA GLU A 224 11.53 -0.10 15.51
C GLU A 224 12.42 0.97 14.87
N THR A 225 13.68 0.63 14.65
CA THR A 225 14.61 1.48 13.91
C THR A 225 14.59 1.00 12.49
N ASP A 226 14.39 1.91 11.55
CA ASP A 226 14.42 1.62 10.12
C ASP A 226 15.80 1.97 9.55
N SER A 227 16.21 1.26 8.49
CA SER A 227 17.34 1.69 7.67
C SER A 227 16.91 2.83 6.76
N GLU A 228 17.38 4.04 7.07
CA GLU A 228 17.20 5.23 6.25
C GLU A 228 17.76 5.02 4.83
N GLU A 229 18.90 4.35 4.69
CA GLU A 229 19.48 4.03 3.39
C GLU A 229 18.56 3.12 2.57
N LEU A 230 17.93 2.12 3.19
CA LEU A 230 17.00 1.25 2.48
C LEU A 230 15.70 1.98 2.10
N GLN A 231 15.19 2.85 2.98
CA GLN A 231 14.05 3.74 2.65
C GLN A 231 14.39 4.62 1.43
N ALA A 232 15.57 5.23 1.41
CA ALA A 232 16.02 6.07 0.29
C ALA A 232 16.13 5.27 -1.03
N VAL A 233 16.67 4.04 -0.97
CA VAL A 233 16.70 3.11 -2.12
C VAL A 233 15.29 2.79 -2.60
N GLN A 234 14.39 2.43 -1.68
CA GLN A 234 13.02 2.08 -1.99
C GLN A 234 12.27 3.23 -2.66
N GLN A 235 12.33 4.43 -2.05
CA GLN A 235 11.69 5.64 -2.57
C GLN A 235 12.18 5.90 -3.98
N ARG A 236 13.50 5.90 -4.18
CA ARG A 236 14.07 6.25 -5.46
C ARG A 236 13.74 5.24 -6.56
N LEU A 237 13.72 3.96 -6.25
CA LEU A 237 13.32 2.93 -7.22
C LEU A 237 11.84 3.10 -7.63
N LEU A 238 10.97 3.45 -6.69
CA LEU A 238 9.56 3.75 -6.99
C LEU A 238 9.40 5.03 -7.81
N GLU A 239 10.18 6.08 -7.54
CA GLU A 239 10.21 7.31 -8.36
C GLU A 239 10.67 7.02 -9.79
N VAL A 240 11.74 6.25 -9.96
CA VAL A 240 12.20 5.85 -11.30
C VAL A 240 11.10 5.06 -12.01
N LEU A 241 10.43 4.13 -11.33
CA LEU A 241 9.30 3.40 -11.91
C LEU A 241 8.15 4.35 -12.28
N ALA A 242 7.87 5.34 -11.45
CA ALA A 242 6.86 6.37 -11.73
C ALA A 242 7.17 7.16 -13.01
N GLU A 243 8.45 7.45 -13.25
CA GLU A 243 8.92 8.23 -14.41
C GLU A 243 8.95 7.38 -15.69
N VAL A 244 9.49 6.17 -15.64
CA VAL A 244 9.76 5.34 -16.84
C VAL A 244 8.59 4.45 -17.24
N GLU A 245 7.78 3.99 -16.29
CA GLU A 245 6.64 3.11 -16.51
C GLU A 245 5.52 3.45 -15.50
N PRO A 246 4.83 4.60 -15.66
CA PRO A 246 3.82 5.05 -14.71
C PRO A 246 2.69 4.04 -14.48
N SER A 247 2.39 3.18 -15.47
CA SER A 247 1.42 2.09 -15.42
C SER A 247 1.84 0.91 -14.52
N ALA A 248 3.11 0.82 -14.13
CA ALA A 248 3.57 -0.20 -13.19
C ALA A 248 3.15 0.09 -11.74
N LEU A 249 2.96 1.37 -11.41
CA LEU A 249 2.56 1.78 -10.07
C LEU A 249 1.07 1.53 -9.85
N TYR A 250 0.78 0.40 -9.23
CA TYR A 250 -0.54 0.03 -8.73
C TYR A 250 -0.84 0.73 -7.39
N PRO A 251 -2.09 0.70 -6.89
CA PRO A 251 -2.49 1.52 -5.75
C PRO A 251 -1.62 1.38 -4.50
N ALA A 252 -1.24 0.16 -4.09
CA ALA A 252 -0.37 0.00 -2.91
C ALA A 252 1.07 0.50 -3.14
N ALA A 253 1.61 0.40 -4.36
CA ALA A 253 2.93 0.96 -4.68
C ALA A 253 2.93 2.50 -4.66
N LEU A 254 1.81 3.13 -5.04
CA LEU A 254 1.63 4.57 -4.88
C LEU A 254 1.54 4.97 -3.41
N CYS A 255 0.82 4.19 -2.59
CA CYS A 255 0.76 4.43 -1.14
C CYS A 255 2.15 4.32 -0.51
N ALA A 256 2.93 3.26 -0.84
CA ALA A 256 4.29 3.10 -0.36
C ALA A 256 5.20 4.28 -0.75
N LEU A 257 5.12 4.77 -1.99
CA LEU A 257 5.88 5.95 -2.42
C LEU A 257 5.42 7.22 -1.68
N ALA A 258 4.12 7.35 -1.43
CA ALA A 258 3.56 8.49 -0.71
C ALA A 258 4.02 8.55 0.75
N ASP A 259 4.04 7.40 1.45
CA ASP A 259 4.55 7.28 2.81
C ASP A 259 6.04 7.65 2.89
N LEU A 260 6.87 7.11 1.98
CA LEU A 260 8.30 7.41 1.95
C LEU A 260 8.56 8.92 1.73
N LYS A 261 7.77 9.53 0.84
CA LYS A 261 7.82 10.99 0.64
C LYS A 261 7.31 11.77 1.85
N GLU A 262 6.36 11.21 2.61
CA GLU A 262 5.86 11.85 3.83
C GLU A 262 6.96 11.88 4.88
N VAL A 263 7.65 10.74 5.11
CA VAL A 263 8.77 10.64 6.07
C VAL A 263 9.82 11.71 5.75
N ALA A 264 10.31 11.75 4.51
CA ALA A 264 11.30 12.74 4.09
C ALA A 264 10.80 14.20 4.22
N ALA A 265 9.51 14.44 3.97
CA ALA A 265 8.92 15.77 4.13
C ALA A 265 8.72 16.16 5.59
N GLN A 266 8.43 15.20 6.47
CA GLN A 266 8.18 15.42 7.89
C GLN A 266 9.43 15.92 8.61
N ASP A 267 10.60 15.32 8.34
CA ASP A 267 11.87 15.77 8.90
C ASP A 267 12.17 17.23 8.54
N ALA A 268 11.93 17.62 7.28
CA ALA A 268 12.12 18.98 6.82
C ALA A 268 11.15 19.97 7.48
N LEU A 269 9.91 19.53 7.76
CA LEU A 269 8.89 20.33 8.42
C LEU A 269 9.20 20.55 9.90
N ASP A 270 9.62 19.51 10.61
CA ASP A 270 10.03 19.61 12.00
C ASP A 270 11.26 20.53 12.13
N ALA A 271 12.25 20.40 11.26
CA ALA A 271 13.40 21.30 11.23
C ALA A 271 13.01 22.77 10.96
N ALA A 272 12.09 23.03 10.03
CA ALA A 272 11.59 24.38 9.76
C ALA A 272 10.79 24.96 10.92
N ARG A 273 9.96 24.15 11.59
CA ARG A 273 9.23 24.54 12.80
C ARG A 273 10.20 24.89 13.93
N ASP A 274 11.14 24.01 14.22
CA ASP A 274 12.04 24.13 15.38
C ASP A 274 13.04 25.30 15.22
N SER A 275 13.40 25.64 13.98
CA SER A 275 14.20 26.83 13.66
C SER A 275 13.38 28.13 13.60
N GLY A 276 12.05 28.05 13.62
CA GLY A 276 11.16 29.21 13.46
C GLY A 276 11.14 29.79 12.04
N ASP A 277 11.61 29.05 11.03
CA ASP A 277 11.61 29.49 9.64
C ASP A 277 10.21 29.38 9.02
N ALA A 278 9.40 30.41 9.26
CA ALA A 278 8.03 30.47 8.77
C ALA A 278 7.93 30.45 7.23
N ALA A 279 8.93 30.95 6.51
CA ALA A 279 8.93 30.96 5.05
C ALA A 279 9.17 29.55 4.49
N GLN A 280 10.16 28.84 5.04
CA GLN A 280 10.42 27.45 4.69
C GLN A 280 9.24 26.55 5.06
N LEU A 281 8.65 26.74 6.25
CA LEU A 281 7.47 26.01 6.69
C LEU A 281 6.29 26.22 5.73
N ALA A 282 6.00 27.47 5.36
CA ALA A 282 4.93 27.78 4.41
C ALA A 282 5.18 27.15 3.04
N TRP A 283 6.42 27.14 2.56
CA TRP A 283 6.79 26.49 1.28
C TRP A 283 6.61 24.97 1.34
N LEU A 284 7.06 24.32 2.41
CA LEU A 284 6.95 22.87 2.59
C LEU A 284 5.50 22.38 2.71
N LEU A 285 4.60 23.22 3.23
CA LEU A 285 3.17 22.94 3.37
C LEU A 285 2.38 23.13 2.07
N GLN A 286 2.97 23.71 1.02
CA GLN A 286 2.28 23.87 -0.26
C GLN A 286 2.10 22.53 -0.98
N ARG A 287 0.89 22.32 -1.52
CA ARG A 287 0.58 21.17 -2.38
C ARG A 287 1.37 21.24 -3.68
N ARG A 288 1.98 20.12 -4.08
CA ARG A 288 2.81 19.99 -5.28
C ARG A 288 2.47 18.70 -6.02
N LEU A 289 2.66 18.70 -7.34
CA LEU A 289 2.51 17.47 -8.12
C LEU A 289 3.53 16.43 -7.66
N GLY A 290 3.08 15.19 -7.44
CA GLY A 290 3.92 14.10 -6.94
C GLY A 290 4.25 14.18 -5.44
N ASP A 291 3.56 15.03 -4.67
CA ASP A 291 3.61 14.99 -3.20
C ASP A 291 2.83 13.78 -2.64
N SER A 292 3.00 13.51 -1.34
CA SER A 292 2.37 12.36 -0.69
C SER A 292 0.85 12.37 -0.85
N GLN A 293 0.20 13.52 -0.66
CA GLN A 293 -1.25 13.62 -0.76
C GLN A 293 -1.74 13.30 -2.18
N GLU A 294 -1.11 13.86 -3.21
CA GLU A 294 -1.46 13.61 -4.62
C GLU A 294 -1.29 12.14 -4.99
N LEU A 295 -0.24 11.49 -4.49
CA LEU A 295 0.01 10.06 -4.71
C LEU A 295 -1.05 9.18 -4.05
N PHE A 296 -1.45 9.46 -2.81
CA PHE A 296 -2.58 8.75 -2.18
C PHE A 296 -3.89 8.96 -2.95
N GLU A 297 -4.19 10.19 -3.36
CA GLU A 297 -5.38 10.49 -4.16
C GLU A 297 -5.33 9.78 -5.53
N ARG A 298 -4.14 9.65 -6.13
CA ARG A 298 -3.92 8.87 -7.36
C ARG A 298 -4.14 7.38 -7.12
N ALA A 299 -3.73 6.84 -5.97
CA ALA A 299 -4.00 5.46 -5.58
C ALA A 299 -5.50 5.19 -5.49
N ILE A 300 -6.27 6.08 -4.83
CA ILE A 300 -7.74 6.00 -4.76
C ILE A 300 -8.37 6.04 -6.15
N ARG A 301 -7.93 6.95 -7.03
CA ARG A 301 -8.43 7.03 -8.41
C ARG A 301 -8.20 5.73 -9.18
N LEU A 302 -7.00 5.15 -9.09
CA LEU A 302 -6.69 3.87 -9.73
C LEU A 302 -7.52 2.72 -9.15
N ALA A 303 -7.68 2.66 -7.83
CA ALA A 303 -8.50 1.65 -7.15
C ALA A 303 -10.00 1.74 -7.53
N SER A 304 -10.46 2.94 -7.90
CA SER A 304 -11.83 3.21 -8.35
C SER A 304 -12.06 2.94 -9.85
N GLY A 305 -11.05 2.41 -10.56
CA GLY A 305 -11.11 2.18 -12.01
C GLY A 305 -10.91 3.44 -12.86
N GLY A 306 -10.50 4.55 -12.26
CA GLY A 306 -10.13 5.77 -12.97
C GLY A 306 -8.84 5.55 -13.76
N ARG A 307 -8.86 5.81 -15.07
CA ARG A 307 -7.62 5.90 -15.85
C ARG A 307 -6.78 7.08 -15.33
N PRO A 308 -5.45 6.96 -15.25
CA PRO A 308 -4.62 8.12 -14.94
C PRO A 308 -4.91 9.22 -15.96
N ALA A 309 -5.15 10.45 -15.49
CA ALA A 309 -5.31 11.60 -16.36
C ALA A 309 -4.00 11.78 -17.14
N THR A 310 -3.97 11.31 -18.37
CA THR A 310 -2.90 11.64 -19.32
C THR A 310 -2.91 13.16 -19.48
N GLY A 311 -1.78 13.80 -19.18
CA GLY A 311 -1.61 15.24 -19.37
C GLY A 311 -2.12 15.69 -20.74
N ALA A 312 -2.89 16.77 -20.73
CA ALA A 312 -3.46 17.37 -21.92
C ALA A 312 -2.38 17.63 -22.99
N THR A 313 -2.39 16.81 -24.04
CA THR A 313 -1.88 17.19 -25.35
C THR A 313 -3.00 16.92 -26.34
N ASN A 314 -3.47 18.00 -26.98
CA ASN A 314 -4.53 17.98 -27.98
C ASN A 314 -4.14 17.06 -29.14
N GLY A 315 -5.04 16.14 -29.49
CA GLY A 315 -4.89 15.29 -30.67
C GLY A 315 -5.93 14.18 -30.71
N SER A 316 -7.15 14.52 -31.11
CA SER A 316 -8.20 13.56 -31.49
C SER A 316 -7.68 12.60 -32.57
N ILE A 317 -7.79 11.29 -32.35
CA ILE A 317 -8.05 10.32 -33.41
C ILE A 317 -9.03 9.26 -32.89
N ALA A 318 -10.14 9.15 -33.61
CA ALA A 318 -11.27 8.27 -33.37
C ALA A 318 -10.97 6.80 -33.73
N ASP A 319 -11.86 5.94 -33.27
CA ASP A 319 -11.95 4.50 -33.51
C ASP A 319 -11.74 4.08 -34.97
N SER A 320 -10.97 3.01 -35.18
CA SER A 320 -11.26 2.04 -36.23
C SER A 320 -10.71 0.65 -35.87
N GLU A 321 -11.60 -0.32 -35.91
CA GLU A 321 -11.32 -1.74 -35.76
C GLU A 321 -10.52 -2.29 -36.96
N GLY A 322 -9.67 -3.28 -36.67
CA GLY A 322 -9.38 -4.39 -37.58
C GLY A 322 -8.37 -4.15 -38.70
N LYS A 323 -7.10 -4.53 -38.46
CA LYS A 323 -6.29 -5.35 -39.38
C LYS A 323 -4.98 -5.80 -38.76
N ALA A 324 -4.69 -7.08 -38.90
CA ALA A 324 -3.40 -7.68 -38.62
C ALA A 324 -2.30 -7.02 -39.48
N ALA A 325 -1.16 -6.68 -38.86
CA ALA A 325 0.05 -6.27 -39.58
C ALA A 325 1.29 -6.81 -38.88
N GLN A 326 2.17 -7.36 -39.71
CA GLN A 326 3.49 -7.92 -39.43
C GLN A 326 4.39 -6.99 -38.61
N GLU A 327 5.17 -7.61 -37.72
CA GLU A 327 6.31 -7.01 -37.04
C GLU A 327 7.34 -6.51 -38.07
N GLY A 328 7.56 -5.20 -38.08
CA GLY A 328 8.68 -4.54 -38.74
C GLY A 328 9.64 -4.02 -37.67
N ASP A 329 10.88 -4.49 -37.76
CA ASP A 329 12.04 -4.16 -36.94
C ASP A 329 12.36 -2.64 -36.99
N GLY A 330 12.58 -2.05 -35.81
CA GLY A 330 12.76 -0.60 -35.66
C GLY A 330 12.80 -0.16 -34.19
N THR A 331 13.66 -0.78 -33.38
CA THR A 331 13.89 -0.36 -31.99
C THR A 331 14.73 0.92 -31.93
N ALA A 332 14.10 2.04 -31.59
CA ALA A 332 14.79 3.17 -30.98
C ALA A 332 15.05 2.83 -29.50
N ASP A 333 16.27 2.36 -29.23
CA ASP A 333 16.73 1.84 -27.94
C ASP A 333 17.02 2.99 -26.95
N GLY A 334 15.97 3.51 -26.31
CA GLY A 334 16.08 4.48 -25.22
C GLY A 334 16.51 3.78 -23.92
N ARG A 335 17.80 3.83 -23.58
CA ARG A 335 18.36 3.14 -22.39
C ARG A 335 18.26 4.01 -21.14
N VAL A 336 17.61 3.51 -20.10
CA VAL A 336 17.56 4.13 -18.77
C VAL A 336 18.42 3.36 -17.78
N TYR A 337 19.37 4.04 -17.13
CA TYR A 337 20.23 3.47 -16.10
C TYR A 337 19.95 4.10 -14.73
N VAL A 338 19.74 3.25 -13.72
CA VAL A 338 19.81 3.67 -12.31
C VAL A 338 21.19 3.30 -11.77
N ALA A 339 22.04 4.29 -11.53
CA ALA A 339 23.32 4.11 -10.83
C ALA A 339 23.16 4.57 -9.38
N LEU A 340 23.37 3.65 -8.44
CA LEU A 340 23.45 3.94 -7.01
C LEU A 340 24.91 4.29 -6.70
N ARG A 341 25.19 5.52 -6.28
CA ARG A 341 26.51 5.96 -5.82
C ARG A 341 26.35 6.50 -4.40
N ILE A 342 27.06 5.89 -3.45
CA ILE A 342 27.08 6.33 -2.06
C ILE A 342 28.44 6.99 -1.86
N ASP A 343 28.45 8.25 -1.41
CA ASP A 343 29.68 8.95 -1.08
C ASP A 343 30.11 8.59 0.34
N ASP A 344 31.38 8.20 0.51
CA ASP A 344 31.95 7.75 1.79
C ASP A 344 32.02 8.87 2.87
N ALA A 345 31.64 10.10 2.54
CA ALA A 345 31.72 11.27 3.39
C ALA A 345 30.32 11.82 3.73
N GLY A 346 29.57 11.07 4.54
CA GLY A 346 28.39 11.59 5.24
C GLY A 346 27.04 11.22 4.61
N GLY A 347 26.64 9.95 4.75
CA GLY A 347 25.23 9.51 4.81
C GLY A 347 24.30 9.77 3.61
N CYS A 348 24.74 10.49 2.58
CA CYS A 348 23.89 10.87 1.46
C CYS A 348 24.04 9.86 0.31
N ALA A 349 23.05 8.99 0.12
CA ALA A 349 22.97 8.12 -1.04
C ALA A 349 22.52 8.94 -2.26
N THR A 350 23.42 9.17 -3.23
CA THR A 350 23.05 9.86 -4.47
C THR A 350 22.72 8.82 -5.55
N VAL A 351 21.45 8.75 -5.93
CA VAL A 351 21.01 7.86 -7.01
C VAL A 351 20.88 8.65 -8.31
N ALA A 352 21.87 8.52 -9.17
CA ALA A 352 21.89 9.15 -10.47
C ALA A 352 21.06 8.35 -11.49
N LEU A 353 20.12 9.03 -12.14
CA LEU A 353 19.55 8.61 -13.42
C LEU A 353 20.50 9.05 -14.51
N CYS A 354 21.13 8.11 -15.21
CA CYS A 354 21.78 8.41 -16.47
C CYS A 354 20.79 8.09 -17.58
N LEU A 355 20.16 9.14 -18.12
CA LEU A 355 19.53 9.09 -19.44
C LEU A 355 20.63 9.31 -20.46
N ASN A 356 20.86 8.34 -21.37
CA ASN A 356 21.67 8.62 -22.55
C ASN A 356 20.80 9.48 -23.49
N GLU A 357 20.83 10.80 -23.31
CA GLU A 357 20.47 11.68 -24.41
C GLU A 357 21.61 11.66 -25.44
N PRO A 358 21.32 11.49 -26.75
CA PRO A 358 22.33 11.74 -27.77
C PRO A 358 22.79 13.20 -27.61
N GLN A 359 24.10 13.41 -27.43
CA GLN A 359 24.65 14.75 -27.27
C GLN A 359 24.15 15.66 -28.39
N PRO A 360 23.46 16.77 -28.10
CA PRO A 360 23.20 17.78 -29.11
C PRO A 360 24.53 18.37 -29.55
N GLN A 361 24.77 18.35 -30.86
CA GLN A 361 25.89 19.07 -31.45
C GLN A 361 25.84 20.54 -30.99
N PRO A 362 26.98 21.15 -30.62
CA PRO A 362 27.00 22.52 -30.11
C PRO A 362 26.47 23.49 -31.17
N GLN A 363 25.36 24.15 -30.86
CA GLN A 363 24.90 25.31 -31.62
C GLN A 363 25.71 26.56 -31.23
N PRO A 364 25.99 27.46 -32.19
CA PRO A 364 26.74 28.68 -31.94
C PRO A 364 25.93 29.65 -31.04
N PRO A 365 26.63 30.48 -30.23
CA PRO A 365 25.98 31.34 -29.24
C PRO A 365 25.12 32.45 -29.88
N PRO A 366 23.99 32.81 -29.26
CA PRO A 366 23.19 33.96 -29.68
C PRO A 366 23.91 35.29 -29.36
N PRO A 367 23.61 36.36 -30.12
CA PRO A 367 24.26 37.66 -29.96
C PRO A 367 23.85 38.35 -28.65
N PRO A 368 24.74 39.15 -28.05
CA PRO A 368 24.49 39.78 -26.76
C PRO A 368 23.58 41.00 -26.90
N GLY A 369 22.52 41.05 -26.10
CA GLY A 369 21.80 42.29 -25.81
C GLY A 369 20.29 42.11 -25.72
N GLN A 370 19.80 41.86 -24.51
CA GLN A 370 18.59 42.49 -23.97
C GLN A 370 18.49 42.20 -22.47
N GLN A 371 18.95 43.18 -21.69
CA GLN A 371 18.62 43.31 -20.28
C GLN A 371 17.15 43.74 -20.19
N GLN A 372 16.34 43.05 -19.37
CA GLN A 372 15.12 43.63 -18.82
C GLN A 372 15.20 43.62 -17.29
N GLN A 373 15.03 44.82 -16.76
CA GLN A 373 15.08 45.22 -15.36
C GLN A 373 14.02 44.50 -14.53
N GLU A 374 14.44 43.91 -13.41
CA GLU A 374 13.56 43.62 -12.29
C GLU A 374 13.46 44.88 -11.40
N SER A 375 12.26 45.44 -11.31
CA SER A 375 11.93 46.48 -10.33
C SER A 375 11.37 45.85 -9.06
N ALA A 376 12.09 46.03 -7.95
CA ALA A 376 11.63 45.69 -6.61
C ALA A 376 10.45 46.58 -6.19
N SER A 377 9.39 45.96 -5.68
CA SER A 377 8.38 46.63 -4.86
C SER A 377 8.06 45.80 -3.62
N ASN A 378 8.38 46.39 -2.47
CA ASN A 378 7.99 45.93 -1.14
C ASN A 378 6.47 45.71 -1.06
N GLY A 379 6.07 44.47 -0.82
CA GLY A 379 4.69 44.09 -0.52
C GLY A 379 4.68 43.18 0.70
N THR A 380 4.09 43.68 1.79
CA THR A 380 3.76 42.96 3.02
C THR A 380 3.03 41.66 2.66
N LEU A 381 3.73 40.51 2.74
CA LEU A 381 3.15 39.20 2.49
C LEU A 381 2.25 38.82 3.66
N ALA A 382 0.96 39.11 3.50
CA ALA A 382 -0.07 38.36 4.18
C ALA A 382 0.15 36.88 3.87
N VAL A 383 0.42 36.08 4.91
CA VAL A 383 0.43 34.63 4.84
C VAL A 383 -0.98 34.22 4.42
N ALA A 384 -1.17 34.01 3.11
CA ALA A 384 -2.36 33.35 2.61
C ALA A 384 -2.32 31.94 3.16
N ALA A 385 -3.12 31.71 4.20
CA ALA A 385 -3.42 30.38 4.67
C ALA A 385 -3.77 29.53 3.47
N ALA A 386 -3.00 28.46 3.23
CA ALA A 386 -3.34 27.40 2.29
C ALA A 386 -4.51 26.54 2.81
N ALA A 387 -5.48 27.19 3.45
CA ALA A 387 -6.77 26.68 3.88
C ALA A 387 -7.83 27.53 3.18
N GLY A 388 -8.73 26.91 2.43
CA GLY A 388 -9.88 27.61 1.86
C GLY A 388 -9.94 27.74 0.34
N SER A 389 -9.74 26.64 -0.39
CA SER A 389 -10.81 26.28 -1.33
C SER A 389 -11.53 25.14 -0.64
N ARG A 390 -12.79 25.34 -0.22
CA ARG A 390 -13.68 24.22 0.12
C ARG A 390 -13.59 23.25 -1.03
N CYS A 391 -12.88 22.17 -0.84
CA CYS A 391 -12.74 21.14 -1.85
C CYS A 391 -14.04 20.33 -1.78
N GLU A 392 -15.14 20.90 -2.26
CA GLU A 392 -16.26 20.15 -2.81
C GLU A 392 -15.84 19.45 -4.12
N ARG A 393 -14.59 18.98 -4.23
CA ARG A 393 -14.29 17.91 -5.17
C ARG A 393 -14.71 16.64 -4.46
N SER A 394 -15.99 16.31 -4.61
CA SER A 394 -16.45 14.93 -4.53
C SER A 394 -15.38 14.08 -5.21
N LEU A 395 -14.77 13.12 -4.52
CA LEU A 395 -14.04 12.04 -5.21
C LEU A 395 -15.06 11.45 -6.20
N PRO A 396 -14.98 11.72 -7.51
CA PRO A 396 -16.08 11.43 -8.40
C PRO A 396 -15.85 10.03 -8.94
N GLY A 397 -16.55 9.05 -8.37
CA GLY A 397 -16.49 7.66 -8.81
C GLY A 397 -17.13 6.72 -7.79
N GLU A 398 -17.51 5.52 -8.25
CA GLU A 398 -17.73 4.42 -7.31
C GLU A 398 -16.47 4.22 -6.44
N PRO A 399 -16.60 3.88 -5.15
CA PRO A 399 -15.50 3.86 -4.17
C PRO A 399 -14.40 2.82 -4.45
N GLY A 400 -14.47 2.08 -5.56
CA GLY A 400 -13.56 0.99 -5.87
C GLY A 400 -13.73 -0.19 -4.91
N TRP A 401 -12.65 -0.96 -4.75
CA TRP A 401 -12.62 -2.19 -3.95
C TRP A 401 -11.47 -2.24 -2.93
N MET A 402 -10.60 -1.23 -2.88
CA MET A 402 -9.40 -1.24 -2.04
C MET A 402 -9.54 -0.27 -0.87
N TRP A 403 -9.43 -0.79 0.35
CA TRP A 403 -9.61 -0.05 1.59
C TRP A 403 -8.37 0.77 1.95
N TYR A 404 -7.17 0.21 1.76
CA TYR A 404 -5.92 0.81 2.21
C TYR A 404 -5.68 2.19 1.61
N CYS A 405 -5.99 2.41 0.34
CA CYS A 405 -5.82 3.72 -0.28
C CYS A 405 -6.54 4.84 0.49
N HIS A 406 -7.67 4.52 1.12
CA HIS A 406 -8.44 5.44 1.96
C HIS A 406 -7.87 5.54 3.38
N SER A 407 -7.48 4.42 4.00
CA SER A 407 -6.93 4.44 5.36
C SER A 407 -5.58 5.14 5.43
N TYR A 408 -4.68 4.90 4.45
CA TYR A 408 -3.41 5.60 4.33
C TYR A 408 -3.59 7.12 4.17
N LEU A 409 -4.49 7.56 3.27
CA LEU A 409 -4.78 9.00 3.11
C LEU A 409 -5.34 9.61 4.40
N ALA A 410 -6.24 8.90 5.09
CA ALA A 410 -6.80 9.35 6.34
C ALA A 410 -5.72 9.52 7.42
N ALA A 411 -4.82 8.54 7.55
CA ALA A 411 -3.72 8.58 8.50
C ALA A 411 -2.73 9.72 8.19
N TYR A 412 -2.34 9.89 6.92
CA TYR A 412 -1.50 10.99 6.45
C TYR A 412 -2.10 12.36 6.83
N LEU A 413 -3.38 12.58 6.50
CA LEU A 413 -4.05 13.84 6.78
C LEU A 413 -4.21 14.08 8.29
N ALA A 414 -4.44 13.03 9.09
CA ALA A 414 -4.51 13.15 10.54
C ALA A 414 -3.17 13.57 11.15
N ARG A 415 -2.06 12.94 10.74
CA ARG A 415 -0.70 13.34 11.15
C ARG A 415 -0.38 14.77 10.73
N ARG A 416 -0.76 15.14 9.50
CA ARG A 416 -0.57 16.50 8.98
C ARG A 416 -1.34 17.55 9.80
N ALA A 417 -2.58 17.25 10.17
CA ALA A 417 -3.37 18.11 11.03
C ALA A 417 -2.75 18.26 12.43
N GLN A 418 -2.25 17.16 13.01
CA GLN A 418 -1.55 17.19 14.29
C GLN A 418 -0.27 18.05 14.22
N PHE A 419 0.52 17.91 13.15
CA PHE A 419 1.69 18.74 12.92
C PHE A 419 1.33 20.23 12.85
N LEU A 420 0.33 20.60 12.03
CA LEU A 420 -0.14 21.99 11.91
C LEU A 420 -0.57 22.54 13.28
N GLY A 421 -1.26 21.73 14.08
CA GLY A 421 -1.62 22.10 15.43
C GLY A 421 -0.44 22.35 16.37
N SER A 422 0.69 21.67 16.15
CA SER A 422 1.92 21.89 16.90
C SER A 422 2.63 23.21 16.53
N CYS A 423 2.32 23.81 15.37
CA CYS A 423 2.96 25.03 14.88
C CYS A 423 2.44 26.32 15.53
N GLY A 424 1.42 26.24 16.38
CA GLY A 424 0.84 27.38 17.11
C GLY A 424 -0.55 27.80 16.62
N GLU A 425 -1.16 28.74 17.35
CA GLU A 425 -2.60 29.03 17.21
C GLU A 425 -3.01 29.54 15.83
N GLN A 426 -2.10 30.22 15.13
CA GLN A 426 -2.34 30.74 13.79
C GLN A 426 -2.59 29.65 12.72
N HIS A 427 -2.25 28.39 13.01
CA HIS A 427 -2.45 27.26 12.09
C HIS A 427 -3.70 26.42 12.43
N TRP A 428 -4.48 26.79 13.45
CA TRP A 428 -5.59 25.95 13.91
C TRP A 428 -6.67 25.73 12.87
N ASP A 429 -7.09 26.76 12.14
CA ASP A 429 -8.11 26.60 11.11
C ASP A 429 -7.65 25.62 10.01
N ALA A 430 -6.37 25.70 9.61
CA ALA A 430 -5.80 24.76 8.65
C ALA A 430 -5.70 23.34 9.21
N ALA A 431 -5.35 23.18 10.49
CA ALA A 431 -5.35 21.89 11.17
C ALA A 431 -6.76 21.27 11.22
N MET A 432 -7.78 22.07 11.53
CA MET A 432 -9.19 21.66 11.55
C MET A 432 -9.65 21.17 10.16
N ASP A 433 -9.41 21.96 9.12
CA ASP A 433 -9.78 21.62 7.75
C ASP A 433 -9.07 20.34 7.25
N THR A 434 -7.79 20.20 7.59
CA THR A 434 -6.98 19.02 7.24
C THR A 434 -7.52 17.78 7.97
N PHE A 435 -7.89 17.92 9.25
CA PHE A 435 -8.44 16.82 10.03
C PHE A 435 -9.85 16.41 9.56
N ALA A 436 -10.70 17.38 9.19
CA ALA A 436 -11.99 17.09 8.57
C ALA A 436 -11.82 16.29 7.27
N SER A 437 -10.80 16.63 6.47
CA SER A 437 -10.43 15.89 5.25
C SER A 437 -9.95 14.47 5.57
N ALA A 438 -9.22 14.26 6.68
CA ALA A 438 -8.80 12.93 7.14
C ALA A 438 -10.01 12.02 7.41
N LEU A 439 -10.98 12.52 8.19
CA LEU A 439 -12.21 11.78 8.48
C LEU A 439 -13.06 11.57 7.22
N GLN A 440 -13.09 12.55 6.31
CA GLN A 440 -13.76 12.38 5.03
C GLN A 440 -13.13 11.24 4.22
N ALA A 441 -11.79 11.17 4.12
CA ALA A 441 -11.08 10.09 3.44
C ALA A 441 -11.42 8.71 4.03
N ALA A 442 -11.41 8.59 5.36
CA ALA A 442 -11.83 7.36 6.05
C ALA A 442 -13.31 7.02 5.76
N SER A 443 -14.21 8.00 5.78
CA SER A 443 -15.63 7.81 5.49
C SER A 443 -15.89 7.38 4.04
N CYS A 444 -15.06 7.82 3.08
CA CYS A 444 -15.13 7.34 1.70
C CYS A 444 -14.75 5.86 1.60
N GLY A 445 -13.72 5.43 2.34
CA GLY A 445 -13.35 4.03 2.44
C GLY A 445 -14.44 3.15 3.07
N ALA A 446 -15.34 3.72 3.87
CA ALA A 446 -16.46 2.98 4.47
C ALA A 446 -17.38 2.33 3.43
N ALA A 447 -17.52 2.96 2.25
CA ALA A 447 -18.28 2.41 1.15
C ALA A 447 -17.57 1.22 0.48
N VAL A 448 -16.24 1.11 0.61
CA VAL A 448 -15.48 -0.10 0.27
C VAL A 448 -15.75 -1.19 1.30
N LEU A 449 -15.66 -0.88 2.61
CA LEU A 449 -15.92 -1.84 3.69
C LEU A 449 -17.31 -2.48 3.58
N ALA A 450 -18.31 -1.69 3.21
CA ALA A 450 -19.70 -2.13 3.02
C ALA A 450 -19.88 -3.24 1.96
N ARG A 451 -18.95 -3.34 1.00
CA ARG A 451 -18.96 -4.38 -0.05
C ARG A 451 -18.56 -5.76 0.47
N TYR A 452 -17.88 -5.82 1.60
CA TYR A 452 -17.31 -7.05 2.15
C TYR A 452 -18.11 -7.60 3.34
N ARG A 453 -17.84 -8.86 3.66
CA ARG A 453 -18.31 -9.50 4.89
C ARG A 453 -17.12 -10.03 5.65
N PHE A 454 -16.93 -9.51 6.87
CA PHE A 454 -15.76 -9.80 7.69
C PHE A 454 -15.59 -11.30 7.92
N SER A 455 -14.41 -11.85 7.66
CA SER A 455 -14.04 -13.23 7.90
C SER A 455 -12.92 -13.32 8.95
N PRO A 456 -13.17 -13.82 10.18
CA PRO A 456 -12.14 -13.90 11.22
C PRO A 456 -10.93 -14.76 10.88
N SER A 457 -11.06 -15.69 9.92
CA SER A 457 -9.98 -16.58 9.51
C SER A 457 -9.03 -15.96 8.47
N THR A 458 -9.42 -14.86 7.83
CA THR A 458 -8.67 -14.28 6.70
C THR A 458 -8.47 -12.77 6.80
N ASP A 459 -9.33 -12.06 7.53
CA ASP A 459 -9.40 -10.60 7.49
C ASP A 459 -8.83 -9.96 8.78
N GLU A 460 -7.92 -10.64 9.48
CA GLU A 460 -7.29 -10.13 10.70
C GLU A 460 -6.57 -8.80 10.43
N GLN A 461 -5.88 -8.68 9.30
CA GLN A 461 -5.16 -7.45 8.96
C GLN A 461 -6.13 -6.29 8.66
N LEU A 462 -7.24 -6.54 7.96
CA LEU A 462 -8.31 -5.54 7.77
C LEU A 462 -8.89 -5.08 9.12
N HIS A 463 -9.13 -6.01 10.05
CA HIS A 463 -9.61 -5.67 11.38
C HIS A 463 -8.63 -4.74 12.10
N ASN A 464 -7.34 -5.08 12.08
CA ASN A 464 -6.29 -4.30 12.74
C ASN A 464 -6.16 -2.90 12.12
N ASP A 465 -6.26 -2.78 10.80
CA ASP A 465 -6.19 -1.48 10.12
C ASP A 465 -7.42 -0.60 10.42
N VAL A 466 -8.63 -1.17 10.40
CA VAL A 466 -9.85 -0.45 10.80
C VAL A 466 -9.77 -0.02 12.28
N GLU A 467 -9.26 -0.87 13.16
CA GLU A 467 -9.00 -0.50 14.56
C GLU A 467 -8.01 0.67 14.65
N GLY A 468 -6.89 0.60 13.93
CA GLY A 468 -5.90 1.68 13.85
C GLY A 468 -6.52 3.01 13.41
N VAL A 469 -7.34 3.03 12.36
CA VAL A 469 -8.05 4.25 11.92
C VAL A 469 -9.02 4.77 12.99
N LEU A 470 -9.75 3.88 13.68
CA LEU A 470 -10.67 4.30 14.74
C LEU A 470 -9.93 4.84 15.97
N GLU A 471 -8.74 4.32 16.26
CA GLU A 471 -7.93 4.77 17.39
C GLU A 471 -7.12 6.03 17.09
N GLU A 472 -6.30 6.01 16.05
CA GLU A 472 -5.36 7.09 15.74
C GLU A 472 -6.06 8.27 15.07
N VAL A 473 -6.82 8.00 14.00
CA VAL A 473 -7.51 9.07 13.26
C VAL A 473 -8.73 9.55 14.02
N CYS A 474 -9.61 8.65 14.46
CA CYS A 474 -10.88 9.08 15.05
C CYS A 474 -10.74 9.47 16.52
N ARG A 475 -10.28 8.57 17.40
CA ARG A 475 -10.21 8.85 18.85
C ARG A 475 -9.16 9.93 19.17
N ASP A 476 -7.90 9.68 18.83
CA ASP A 476 -6.79 10.53 19.27
C ASP A 476 -6.80 11.87 18.54
N GLY A 477 -7.06 11.85 17.23
CA GLY A 477 -7.26 13.04 16.42
C GLY A 477 -8.39 13.95 16.92
N LEU A 478 -9.60 13.42 17.16
CA LEU A 478 -10.71 14.23 17.68
C LEU A 478 -10.47 14.72 19.10
N LEU A 479 -9.78 13.95 19.94
CA LEU A 479 -9.39 14.39 21.28
C LEU A 479 -8.40 15.56 21.23
N ALA A 480 -7.41 15.52 20.33
CA ALA A 480 -6.49 16.62 20.12
C ALA A 480 -7.24 17.87 19.66
N LEU A 481 -8.19 17.69 18.73
CA LEU A 481 -9.05 18.74 18.20
C LEU A 481 -9.92 19.40 19.28
N ALA A 482 -10.57 18.58 20.12
CA ALA A 482 -11.44 19.09 21.17
C ALA A 482 -10.67 19.91 22.20
N LYS A 483 -9.43 19.50 22.53
CA LYS A 483 -8.56 20.21 23.49
C LYS A 483 -8.12 21.58 23.00
N SER A 484 -8.04 21.82 21.68
CA SER A 484 -7.66 23.11 21.12
C SER A 484 -8.85 24.08 20.98
N GLN A 485 -10.09 23.61 21.16
CA GLN A 485 -11.29 24.44 21.06
C GLN A 485 -11.65 25.14 22.39
N PRO A 486 -12.10 26.41 22.35
CA PRO A 486 -12.66 27.09 23.52
C PRO A 486 -13.83 26.30 24.11
N GLY A 487 -13.72 25.88 25.37
CA GLY A 487 -14.76 25.09 26.05
C GLY A 487 -14.67 23.57 25.84
N GLY A 488 -13.65 23.08 25.11
CA GLY A 488 -13.40 21.64 24.99
C GLY A 488 -14.40 20.88 24.12
N GLN A 489 -15.20 21.59 23.31
CA GLN A 489 -16.23 21.01 22.44
C GLN A 489 -16.05 21.46 20.99
N ILE A 490 -16.25 20.53 20.06
CA ILE A 490 -16.19 20.75 18.62
C ILE A 490 -17.58 21.22 18.15
N SER A 491 -17.61 22.39 17.51
CA SER A 491 -18.86 22.99 17.00
C SER A 491 -19.13 22.69 15.53
N ASP A 492 -18.11 22.30 14.76
CA ASP A 492 -18.27 21.90 13.36
C ASP A 492 -18.90 20.49 13.28
N PRO A 493 -20.07 20.33 12.63
CA PRO A 493 -20.71 19.03 12.47
C PRO A 493 -20.03 18.10 11.46
N ALA A 494 -19.23 18.62 10.51
CA ALA A 494 -18.72 17.83 9.39
C ALA A 494 -17.83 16.63 9.80
N PRO A 495 -16.89 16.77 10.75
CA PRO A 495 -16.10 15.64 11.27
C PRO A 495 -16.96 14.52 11.85
N LEU A 496 -18.02 14.86 12.60
CA LEU A 496 -18.93 13.86 13.16
C LEU A 496 -19.77 13.18 12.07
N ALA A 497 -20.23 13.92 11.06
CA ALA A 497 -20.95 13.33 9.92
C ALA A 497 -20.08 12.26 9.21
N SER A 498 -18.81 12.57 8.96
CA SER A 498 -17.85 11.62 8.37
C SER A 498 -17.63 10.39 9.27
N LEU A 499 -17.49 10.58 10.59
CA LEU A 499 -17.36 9.49 11.55
C LEU A 499 -18.60 8.56 11.56
N LEU A 500 -19.81 9.14 11.49
CA LEU A 500 -21.05 8.35 11.44
C LEU A 500 -21.15 7.51 10.16
N LEU A 501 -20.70 8.04 9.02
CA LEU A 501 -20.66 7.30 7.76
C LEU A 501 -19.59 6.20 7.76
N LEU A 502 -18.42 6.47 8.34
CA LEU A 502 -17.40 5.46 8.59
C LEU A 502 -17.97 4.29 9.40
N TRP A 503 -18.64 4.63 10.51
CA TRP A 503 -19.23 3.63 11.39
C TRP A 503 -20.39 2.86 10.73
N ASP A 504 -21.14 3.48 9.83
CA ASP A 504 -22.14 2.77 9.01
C ASP A 504 -21.50 1.71 8.12
N GLY A 505 -20.41 2.02 7.41
CA GLY A 505 -19.68 1.05 6.60
C GLY A 505 -19.10 -0.10 7.43
N VAL A 506 -18.55 0.20 8.62
CA VAL A 506 -18.10 -0.84 9.57
C VAL A 506 -19.25 -1.73 10.03
N CYS A 507 -20.43 -1.15 10.31
CA CYS A 507 -21.61 -1.95 10.66
C CYS A 507 -22.03 -2.89 9.52
N GLN A 508 -21.91 -2.46 8.26
CA GLN A 508 -22.19 -3.29 7.09
C GLN A 508 -21.15 -4.40 6.89
N LEU A 509 -19.86 -4.12 7.10
CA LEU A 509 -18.80 -5.12 7.07
C LEU A 509 -19.06 -6.28 8.05
N PHE A 510 -19.62 -5.96 9.23
CA PHE A 510 -20.00 -6.92 10.27
C PHE A 510 -21.49 -7.30 10.24
N ALA A 511 -22.18 -7.14 9.10
CA ALA A 511 -23.57 -7.54 8.97
C ALA A 511 -23.76 -9.04 9.31
N GLY A 512 -24.72 -9.35 10.17
CA GLY A 512 -24.95 -10.71 10.68
C GLY A 512 -23.97 -11.19 11.74
N LYS A 513 -23.02 -10.34 12.17
CA LYS A 513 -22.01 -10.64 13.19
C LYS A 513 -22.04 -9.61 14.33
N ALA A 514 -21.48 -10.00 15.47
CA ALA A 514 -21.26 -9.10 16.59
C ALA A 514 -20.15 -8.10 16.24
N LYS A 515 -20.38 -6.82 16.55
CA LYS A 515 -19.41 -5.75 16.34
C LYS A 515 -18.42 -5.71 17.51
N PRO A 516 -17.15 -5.33 17.29
CA PRO A 516 -16.20 -5.20 18.39
C PRO A 516 -16.68 -4.17 19.42
N SER A 517 -16.95 -4.63 20.64
CA SER A 517 -17.50 -3.77 21.71
C SER A 517 -16.58 -2.60 22.09
N GLY A 518 -15.26 -2.76 21.90
CA GLY A 518 -14.27 -1.70 22.07
C GLY A 518 -14.48 -0.54 21.10
N TRP A 519 -14.71 -0.84 19.83
CA TRP A 519 -14.90 0.16 18.77
C TRP A 519 -16.18 0.99 18.97
N VAL A 520 -17.28 0.35 19.37
CA VAL A 520 -18.52 1.05 19.74
C VAL A 520 -18.25 2.10 20.83
N ALA A 521 -17.47 1.73 21.85
CA ALA A 521 -17.13 2.65 22.93
C ALA A 521 -16.25 3.82 22.45
N LEU A 522 -15.37 3.60 21.47
CA LEU A 522 -14.55 4.65 20.87
C LEU A 522 -15.43 5.69 20.14
N VAL A 523 -16.33 5.23 19.27
CA VAL A 523 -17.21 6.13 18.51
C VAL A 523 -18.11 6.95 19.43
N LEU A 524 -18.63 6.35 20.50
CA LEU A 524 -19.45 7.07 21.48
C LEU A 524 -18.66 8.10 22.30
N LYS A 525 -17.39 7.80 22.63
CA LYS A 525 -16.51 8.77 23.28
C LYS A 525 -16.20 9.93 22.33
N ALA A 526 -15.94 9.65 21.07
CA ALA A 526 -15.71 10.67 20.04
C ALA A 526 -16.94 11.58 19.84
N ALA A 527 -18.15 11.00 19.74
CA ALA A 527 -19.38 11.79 19.59
C ALA A 527 -19.63 12.76 20.76
N LYS A 528 -19.19 12.43 21.98
CA LYS A 528 -19.32 13.31 23.17
C LYS A 528 -18.45 14.57 23.09
N LEU A 529 -17.47 14.61 22.21
CA LEU A 529 -16.61 15.78 22.02
C LEU A 529 -17.32 16.88 21.22
N PHE A 530 -18.49 16.62 20.65
CA PHE A 530 -19.25 17.58 19.84
C PHE A 530 -20.36 18.24 20.65
N SER A 531 -20.60 19.52 20.40
CA SER A 531 -21.73 20.25 20.98
C SER A 531 -23.07 19.60 20.59
N PRO A 532 -24.14 19.75 21.39
CA PRO A 532 -25.47 19.25 21.03
C PRO A 532 -25.93 19.70 19.63
N GLU A 533 -25.67 20.97 19.28
CA GLU A 533 -26.03 21.55 17.99
C GLU A 533 -25.26 20.91 16.83
N ALA A 534 -23.95 20.69 17.02
CA ALA A 534 -23.12 19.99 16.04
C ALA A 534 -23.58 18.54 15.84
N ARG A 535 -24.01 17.85 16.92
CA ARG A 535 -24.56 16.49 16.84
C ARG A 535 -25.86 16.43 16.05
N GLU A 536 -26.79 17.36 16.29
CA GLU A 536 -28.04 17.42 15.53
C GLU A 536 -27.78 17.70 14.05
N ALA A 537 -26.93 18.68 13.75
CA ALA A 537 -26.57 19.02 12.37
C ALA A 537 -25.84 17.88 11.64
N ALA A 538 -24.91 17.19 12.31
CA ALA A 538 -24.23 16.02 11.75
C ALA A 538 -25.21 14.87 11.46
N ALA A 539 -26.13 14.60 12.39
CA ALA A 539 -27.14 13.55 12.23
C ALA A 539 -28.12 13.86 11.09
N ALA A 540 -28.47 15.14 10.88
CA ALA A 540 -29.27 15.58 9.75
C ALA A 540 -28.50 15.47 8.42
N ALA A 541 -27.20 15.82 8.40
CA ALA A 541 -26.37 15.78 7.20
C ALA A 541 -26.15 14.36 6.63
N VAL A 542 -26.23 13.33 7.47
CA VAL A 542 -26.10 11.91 7.06
C VAL A 542 -27.44 11.19 6.94
N GLU A 543 -28.55 11.90 7.15
CA GLU A 543 -29.89 11.36 7.00
C GLU A 543 -30.11 10.87 5.56
N GLY A 544 -30.66 9.66 5.42
CA GLY A 544 -30.84 9.00 4.12
C GLY A 544 -29.57 8.38 3.51
N ARG A 545 -28.38 8.68 4.04
CA ARG A 545 -27.11 8.06 3.61
C ARG A 545 -26.70 6.87 4.48
N ILE A 546 -27.08 6.89 5.77
CA ILE A 546 -26.94 5.74 6.66
C ILE A 546 -27.89 4.63 6.23
N SER A 547 -27.36 3.43 6.03
CA SER A 547 -28.13 2.28 5.52
C SER A 547 -28.03 1.01 6.36
N SER A 548 -27.05 0.89 7.28
CA SER A 548 -26.96 -0.30 8.13
C SER A 548 -28.07 -0.33 9.17
N GLY A 549 -28.64 -1.52 9.39
CA GLY A 549 -29.70 -1.74 10.39
C GLY A 549 -29.34 -1.20 11.78
N PRO A 550 -28.15 -1.52 12.34
CA PRO A 550 -27.73 -1.00 13.64
C PRO A 550 -27.67 0.53 13.70
N MET A 551 -27.16 1.20 12.66
CA MET A 551 -27.06 2.66 12.64
C MET A 551 -28.41 3.35 12.47
N VAL A 552 -29.31 2.77 11.67
CA VAL A 552 -30.69 3.24 11.54
C VAL A 552 -31.40 3.15 12.89
N ALA A 553 -31.27 2.02 13.59
CA ALA A 553 -31.85 1.83 14.92
C ALA A 553 -31.26 2.79 15.97
N ALA A 554 -29.97 3.14 15.84
CA ALA A 554 -29.28 4.05 16.74
C ALA A 554 -29.45 5.54 16.39
N ARG A 555 -30.22 5.91 15.34
CA ARG A 555 -30.30 7.29 14.82
C ARG A 555 -30.62 8.36 15.89
N GLN A 556 -31.58 8.07 16.78
CA GLN A 556 -31.96 8.99 17.86
C GLN A 556 -30.86 9.14 18.94
N LEU A 557 -29.99 8.14 19.07
CA LEU A 557 -28.97 8.10 20.12
C LEU A 557 -27.77 8.97 19.79
N TRP A 558 -27.47 9.16 18.50
CA TRP A 558 -26.43 10.08 18.05
C TRP A 558 -26.82 11.55 18.30
N ARG A 559 -28.11 11.87 18.19
CA ARG A 559 -28.68 13.20 18.45
C ARG A 559 -28.69 13.52 19.94
N ASP A 560 -29.30 12.64 20.74
CA ASP A 560 -29.57 12.94 22.14
C ASP A 560 -28.44 12.52 23.11
N LEU A 561 -27.58 11.57 22.73
CA LEU A 561 -26.64 10.85 23.62
C LEU A 561 -27.29 10.41 24.95
N LYS A 562 -28.61 10.15 24.95
CA LYS A 562 -29.31 9.63 26.12
C LYS A 562 -28.74 8.26 26.50
N PRO A 563 -28.66 7.93 27.79
CA PRO A 563 -28.10 6.67 28.29
C PRO A 563 -29.08 5.50 28.06
N VAL A 564 -29.49 5.27 26.82
CA VAL A 564 -29.93 3.93 26.41
C VAL A 564 -28.65 3.12 26.23
N PRO A 565 -28.59 1.87 26.70
CA PRO A 565 -27.42 1.05 26.47
C PRO A 565 -27.33 0.76 24.95
N LEU A 566 -26.58 1.61 24.25
CA LEU A 566 -26.20 1.49 22.83
C LEU A 566 -25.54 0.14 22.53
N LYS A 567 -24.86 -0.39 23.55
CA LYS A 567 -24.14 -1.65 23.51
C LYS A 567 -25.02 -2.84 23.04
N PRO A 568 -26.21 -3.12 23.64
CA PRO A 568 -27.14 -4.11 23.13
C PRO A 568 -27.52 -3.95 21.65
N LEU A 569 -27.72 -2.73 21.16
CA LEU A 569 -28.09 -2.53 19.74
C LEU A 569 -26.97 -2.97 18.81
N PHE A 570 -25.71 -2.65 19.10
CA PHE A 570 -24.59 -3.07 18.25
C PHE A 570 -24.13 -4.53 18.51
N GLU A 571 -24.36 -5.08 19.70
CA GLU A 571 -23.98 -6.45 20.04
C GLU A 571 -25.04 -7.50 19.62
N SER A 572 -26.30 -7.11 19.42
CA SER A 572 -27.41 -8.06 19.16
C SER A 572 -28.24 -7.82 17.90
N ALA A 573 -28.16 -6.65 17.25
CA ALA A 573 -29.13 -6.26 16.20
C ALA A 573 -29.21 -7.20 14.99
N ASP A 574 -28.15 -7.95 14.65
CA ASP A 574 -28.14 -8.78 13.43
C ASP A 574 -28.09 -10.29 13.68
N VAL A 575 -28.08 -10.74 14.95
CA VAL A 575 -27.94 -12.19 15.28
C VAL A 575 -29.30 -12.91 15.33
N THR A 576 -30.40 -12.20 15.08
CA THR A 576 -31.75 -12.76 15.14
C THR A 576 -32.22 -13.20 13.74
N GLY A 577 -31.83 -14.40 13.32
CA GLY A 577 -32.34 -14.98 12.07
C GLY A 577 -31.73 -16.30 11.59
N GLY A 578 -30.69 -16.80 12.24
CA GLY A 578 -30.16 -18.15 11.97
C GLY A 578 -30.82 -19.17 12.88
N ASP A 579 -31.47 -20.17 12.29
CA ASP A 579 -32.11 -21.31 12.94
C ASP A 579 -31.07 -22.17 13.70
N SER A 580 -30.63 -21.70 14.87
CA SER A 580 -29.75 -22.46 15.77
C SER A 580 -30.53 -22.82 17.02
N GLY A 581 -30.77 -24.12 17.18
CA GLY A 581 -31.45 -24.73 18.32
C GLY A 581 -30.86 -24.35 19.68
N PRO A 582 -31.54 -24.71 20.77
CA PRO A 582 -31.25 -24.20 22.11
C PRO A 582 -29.92 -24.77 22.63
N GLY A 583 -28.81 -24.04 22.46
CA GLY A 583 -27.52 -24.56 22.94
C GLY A 583 -26.26 -23.69 22.83
N ALA A 584 -26.29 -22.46 22.30
CA ALA A 584 -25.06 -21.68 22.12
C ALA A 584 -25.10 -20.31 22.83
N ARG A 585 -25.24 -20.31 24.16
CA ARG A 585 -24.71 -19.22 24.99
C ARG A 585 -23.30 -19.60 25.43
N ALA A 586 -22.29 -19.01 24.81
CA ALA A 586 -20.91 -19.09 25.29
C ALA A 586 -20.82 -18.39 26.66
N ALA A 587 -20.89 -19.19 27.73
CA ALA A 587 -20.67 -18.72 29.08
C ALA A 587 -19.22 -18.26 29.24
N LYS A 588 -19.04 -17.02 29.72
CA LYS A 588 -17.78 -16.49 30.24
C LYS A 588 -17.18 -17.48 31.25
N ARG A 589 -16.09 -18.14 30.89
CA ARG A 589 -15.24 -18.84 31.87
C ARG A 589 -14.39 -17.79 32.58
N GLN A 590 -14.66 -17.57 33.87
CA GLN A 590 -13.79 -16.81 34.76
C GLN A 590 -12.40 -17.46 34.78
N ARG A 591 -11.35 -16.67 34.55
CA ARG A 591 -9.96 -17.11 34.74
C ARG A 591 -9.66 -17.15 36.25
N ARG A 592 -9.13 -18.29 36.71
CA ARG A 592 -8.28 -18.38 37.90
C ARG A 592 -6.85 -18.09 37.50
#